data_AF-G1SN31-F1
#
_entry.id   AF-G1SN31-F1
#
_cell.length_a   1.000
_cell.length_b   1.000
_cell.length_c   1.000
_cell.angle_alpha   90.00
_cell.angle_beta   90.00
_cell.angle_gamma   90.00
#
_symmetry.space_group_name_H-M   'P 1'
#
loop_
_entity.id
_entity.type
_entity.pdbx_description
1 polymer ?
#
loop_
_entity_poly.entity_id
_entity_poly.type
_entity_poly.pdbx_seq_one_letter_code
_entity_poly.pdbx_strand_id
1 'polypeptide(L)'
;QKLPFLPVLKGGPLSDNYRLSQFHFHWGKTDDYGSEHTVDGAKFSAELHLVHWNSGKYPNIADSVSKADGLAIVAVFLKVGQANPKLQKVLDALSAVKTKGKKASFTNFDPSTLLPPSLDYWTYSGSLTHPPLHESVTWLICKDSISISSEQVEYHR
;
A
#
# COMPACT_ATOMS: atom_id res chain seq x y z
N GLN A 1 4.67 -18.46 -3.55
CA GLN A 1 5.82 -17.83 -4.24
C GLN A 1 6.11 -16.50 -3.54
N LYS A 2 7.34 -16.26 -3.08
CA LYS A 2 7.73 -15.03 -2.35
C LYS A 2 7.83 -13.86 -3.33
N LEU A 3 7.30 -12.68 -2.97
CA LEU A 3 7.44 -11.46 -3.77
C LEU A 3 8.92 -11.00 -3.71
N PRO A 4 9.64 -10.87 -4.84
CA PRO A 4 11.02 -10.41 -4.84
C PRO A 4 11.10 -8.87 -4.78
N PHE A 5 12.16 -8.37 -4.14
CA PHE A 5 12.70 -7.00 -4.08
C PHE A 5 11.78 -5.85 -4.59
N LEU A 6 11.24 -5.05 -3.66
CA LEU A 6 10.20 -4.05 -3.93
C LEU A 6 10.46 -2.93 -4.96
N PRO A 7 11.68 -2.48 -5.34
CA PRO A 7 11.74 -1.52 -6.45
C PRO A 7 11.11 -2.11 -7.73
N VAL A 8 11.07 -3.44 -7.88
CA VAL A 8 10.38 -4.12 -8.96
C VAL A 8 9.67 -5.39 -8.45
N LEU A 9 8.35 -5.32 -8.36
CA LEU A 9 7.45 -6.43 -8.06
C LEU A 9 7.34 -7.38 -9.26
N LYS A 10 7.43 -8.69 -9.00
CA LYS A 10 7.36 -9.76 -10.01
C LYS A 10 6.72 -11.03 -9.42
N GLY A 11 6.27 -11.92 -10.31
CA GLY A 11 5.73 -13.22 -9.94
C GLY A 11 4.26 -13.18 -9.51
N GLY A 12 3.76 -14.29 -8.97
CA GLY A 12 2.33 -14.42 -8.71
C GLY A 12 1.51 -14.37 -10.00
N PRO A 13 0.45 -13.56 -10.09
CA PRO A 13 -0.34 -13.40 -11.32
C PRO A 13 0.32 -12.47 -12.36
N LEU A 14 1.45 -11.84 -12.03
CA LEU A 14 2.08 -10.82 -12.88
C LEU A 14 3.02 -11.47 -13.91
N SER A 15 2.73 -11.27 -15.19
CA SER A 15 3.59 -11.70 -16.31
C SER A 15 4.78 -10.75 -16.54
N ASP A 16 4.63 -9.48 -16.17
CA ASP A 16 5.61 -8.42 -16.40
C ASP A 16 6.29 -7.93 -15.10
N ASN A 17 7.26 -7.03 -15.28
CA ASN A 17 7.92 -6.33 -14.18
C ASN A 17 7.14 -5.07 -13.80
N TYR A 18 6.72 -4.98 -12.54
CA TYR A 18 5.98 -3.82 -12.02
C TYR A 18 6.86 -2.97 -11.10
N ARG A 19 7.14 -1.72 -11.49
CA ARG A 19 8.05 -0.85 -10.74
C ARG A 19 7.31 -0.05 -9.68
N LEU A 20 7.83 -0.01 -8.46
CA LEU A 20 7.25 0.79 -7.38
C LEU A 20 7.27 2.29 -7.74
N SER A 21 6.14 2.96 -7.60
CA SER A 21 6.00 4.40 -7.83
C SER A 21 5.74 5.18 -6.54
N GLN A 22 4.90 4.65 -5.66
CA GLN A 22 4.52 5.33 -4.42
C GLN A 22 4.00 4.31 -3.40
N PHE A 23 3.84 4.78 -2.17
CA PHE A 23 2.98 4.12 -1.20
C PHE A 23 2.17 5.15 -0.43
N HIS A 24 1.02 4.74 0.07
CA HIS A 24 0.15 5.56 0.89
C HIS A 24 -0.67 4.68 1.83
N PHE A 25 -1.36 5.32 2.76
CA PHE A 25 -2.22 4.66 3.72
C PHE A 25 -3.65 5.16 3.58
N HIS A 26 -4.60 4.29 3.87
CA HIS A 26 -5.98 4.62 4.19
C HIS A 26 -6.20 4.34 5.67
N TRP A 27 -6.98 5.20 6.33
CA TRP A 27 -7.35 5.07 7.72
C TRP A 27 -8.73 5.69 7.91
N GLY A 28 -9.37 5.37 9.03
CA GLY A 28 -10.65 5.96 9.38
C GLY A 28 -10.67 6.58 10.77
N LYS A 29 -11.87 6.97 11.18
CA LYS A 29 -12.09 7.78 12.39
C LYS A 29 -11.96 6.97 13.68
N THR A 30 -12.08 5.65 13.62
CA THR A 30 -12.04 4.77 14.79
C THR A 30 -11.17 3.55 14.49
N ASP A 31 -10.67 2.92 15.54
CA ASP A 31 -9.67 1.85 15.42
C ASP A 31 -10.26 0.56 14.80
N ASP A 32 -11.58 0.43 14.75
CA ASP A 32 -12.32 -0.67 14.15
C ASP A 32 -12.77 -0.40 12.70
N TYR A 33 -12.43 0.77 12.14
CA TYR A 33 -12.83 1.17 10.80
C TYR A 33 -11.78 2.06 10.13
N GLY A 34 -11.07 1.53 9.13
CA GLY A 34 -10.17 2.34 8.31
C GLY A 34 -9.53 1.65 7.10
N SER A 35 -9.51 0.33 7.04
CA SER A 35 -9.15 -0.39 5.81
C SER A 35 -10.19 -0.22 4.72
N GLU A 36 -9.76 -0.26 3.46
CA GLU A 36 -10.67 -0.25 2.30
C GLU A 36 -11.19 -1.66 2.03
N HIS A 37 -10.28 -2.64 2.00
CA HIS A 37 -10.65 -4.05 1.90
C HIS A 37 -11.16 -4.58 3.25
N THR A 38 -11.94 -5.66 3.17
CA THR A 38 -12.42 -6.44 4.32
C THR A 38 -12.24 -7.93 4.03
N VAL A 39 -12.12 -8.73 5.10
CA VAL A 39 -12.03 -10.19 5.00
C VAL A 39 -13.18 -10.77 5.82
N ASP A 40 -14.09 -11.49 5.16
CA ASP A 40 -15.31 -12.02 5.78
C ASP A 40 -16.13 -10.96 6.54
N GLY A 41 -16.15 -9.73 6.03
CA GLY A 41 -16.81 -8.57 6.63
C GLY A 41 -16.05 -7.92 7.80
N ALA A 42 -14.94 -8.51 8.26
CA ALA A 42 -14.07 -7.91 9.25
C ALA A 42 -13.27 -6.75 8.66
N LYS A 43 -13.23 -5.64 9.40
CA LYS A 43 -12.50 -4.42 9.05
C LYS A 43 -11.22 -4.30 9.88
N PHE A 44 -10.26 -3.57 9.34
CA PHE A 44 -9.00 -3.24 10.00
C PHE A 44 -8.89 -1.73 10.21
N SER A 45 -7.95 -1.33 11.06
CA SER A 45 -7.78 0.05 11.53
C SER A 45 -7.25 0.98 10.44
N ALA A 46 -6.41 0.44 9.55
CA ALA A 46 -5.85 1.12 8.40
C ALA A 46 -5.39 0.11 7.34
N GLU A 47 -5.00 0.61 6.17
CA GLU A 47 -4.49 -0.20 5.07
C GLU A 47 -3.36 0.53 4.33
N LEU A 48 -2.24 -0.16 4.10
CA LEU A 48 -1.11 0.32 3.32
C LEU A 48 -1.25 -0.17 1.88
N HIS A 49 -1.07 0.75 0.93
CA HIS A 49 -0.95 0.45 -0.49
C HIS A 49 0.45 0.73 -1.00
N LEU A 50 1.11 -0.28 -1.57
CA LEU A 50 2.34 -0.14 -2.34
C LEU A 50 1.98 -0.19 -3.84
N VAL A 51 2.02 0.95 -4.52
CA VAL A 51 1.56 1.08 -5.91
C VAL A 51 2.70 0.88 -6.88
N HIS A 52 2.55 -0.11 -7.75
CA HIS A 52 3.50 -0.43 -8.81
C HIS A 52 2.82 -0.28 -10.18
N TRP A 53 3.61 0.06 -11.19
CA TRP A 53 3.13 0.22 -12.57
C TRP A 53 3.88 -0.72 -13.52
N ASN A 54 3.21 -1.20 -14.57
CA ASN A 54 3.78 -2.18 -15.51
C ASN A 54 4.86 -1.55 -16.39
N SER A 55 6.09 -1.60 -15.88
CA SER A 55 7.30 -1.11 -16.56
C SER A 55 7.84 -2.06 -17.61
N GLY A 56 7.34 -3.29 -17.68
CA GLY A 56 7.64 -4.21 -18.78
C GLY A 56 6.97 -3.79 -20.09
N LYS A 57 5.81 -3.11 -20.01
CA LYS A 57 4.96 -2.81 -21.16
C LYS A 57 4.80 -1.31 -21.46
N TYR A 58 4.82 -0.46 -20.45
CA TYR A 58 4.60 0.98 -20.59
C TYR A 58 5.90 1.75 -20.31
N PRO A 59 6.05 2.98 -20.84
CA PRO A 59 7.24 3.79 -20.60
C PRO A 59 7.20 4.54 -19.25
N ASN A 60 6.01 4.78 -18.69
CA ASN A 60 5.84 5.47 -17.41
C ASN A 60 4.46 5.15 -16.80
N ILE A 61 4.26 5.59 -15.54
CA ILE A 61 3.02 5.36 -14.81
C ILE A 61 1.80 6.02 -15.47
N ALA A 62 1.94 7.22 -16.04
CA ALA A 62 0.83 7.95 -16.65
C ALA A 62 0.24 7.22 -17.85
N ASP A 63 1.08 6.53 -18.63
CA ASP A 63 0.64 5.71 -19.77
C ASP A 63 0.05 4.36 -19.35
N SER A 64 0.41 3.87 -18.16
CA SER A 64 -0.08 2.60 -17.62
C SER A 64 -1.41 2.72 -16.86
N VAL A 65 -1.66 3.86 -16.17
CA VAL A 65 -2.72 3.98 -15.13
C VAL A 65 -4.14 3.68 -15.62
N SER A 66 -4.40 3.79 -16.90
CA SER A 66 -5.72 3.56 -17.53
C SER A 66 -5.83 2.22 -18.26
N LYS A 67 -4.80 1.36 -18.18
CA LYS A 67 -4.73 0.08 -18.90
C LYS A 67 -5.05 -1.06 -17.95
N ALA A 68 -5.79 -2.07 -18.41
CA ALA A 68 -6.26 -3.17 -17.57
C ALA A 68 -5.13 -3.90 -16.80
N ASP A 69 -3.93 -3.99 -17.39
CA ASP A 69 -2.72 -4.56 -16.80
C ASP A 69 -1.71 -3.49 -16.36
N GLY A 70 -2.19 -2.26 -16.16
CA GLY A 70 -1.36 -1.09 -15.92
C GLY A 70 -0.71 -1.03 -14.56
N LEU A 71 -1.42 -1.48 -13.52
CA LEU A 71 -1.00 -1.35 -12.13
C LEU A 71 -1.06 -2.68 -11.38
N ALA A 72 -0.14 -2.83 -10.43
CA ALA A 72 -0.20 -3.86 -9.40
C ALA A 72 -0.07 -3.18 -8.03
N ILE A 73 -1.04 -3.40 -7.16
CA ILE A 73 -1.05 -2.81 -5.81
C ILE A 73 -0.96 -3.93 -4.78
N VAL A 74 0.09 -3.86 -3.96
CA VAL A 74 0.21 -4.72 -2.77
C VAL A 74 -0.49 -3.99 -1.62
N ALA A 75 -1.52 -4.63 -1.08
CA ALA A 75 -2.29 -4.15 0.06
C ALA A 75 -1.90 -4.90 1.33
N VAL A 76 -1.65 -4.16 2.41
CA VAL A 76 -1.32 -4.72 3.73
C VAL A 76 -2.27 -4.12 4.74
N PHE A 77 -3.00 -4.97 5.46
CA PHE A 77 -3.84 -4.53 6.57
C PHE A 77 -2.99 -4.09 7.78
N LEU A 78 -3.40 -3.01 8.42
CA LEU A 78 -2.84 -2.56 9.71
C LEU A 78 -3.89 -2.78 10.80
N LYS A 79 -3.54 -3.58 11.81
CA LYS A 79 -4.42 -3.90 12.94
C LYS A 79 -3.91 -3.21 14.21
N VAL A 80 -4.79 -2.51 14.92
CA VAL A 80 -4.43 -1.92 16.21
C VAL A 80 -3.96 -2.99 17.20
N GLY A 81 -2.82 -2.73 17.81
CA GLY A 81 -2.10 -3.61 18.71
C GLY A 81 -0.81 -2.94 19.20
N GLN A 82 0.32 -3.66 19.14
CA GLN A 82 1.61 -3.09 19.53
C GLN A 82 2.09 -2.03 18.52
N ALA A 83 2.74 -1.00 19.04
CA ALA A 83 3.40 0.03 18.22
C ALA A 83 4.38 -0.61 17.24
N ASN A 84 4.34 -0.17 16.00
CA ASN A 84 5.18 -0.69 14.95
C ASN A 84 6.36 0.25 14.71
N PRO A 85 7.57 -0.10 15.15
CA PRO A 85 8.74 0.77 15.04
C PRO A 85 9.14 1.02 13.58
N LYS A 86 8.73 0.16 12.65
CA LYS A 86 9.03 0.31 11.22
C LYS A 86 8.28 1.50 10.59
N LEU A 87 7.17 1.93 11.19
CA LEU A 87 6.42 3.12 10.76
C LEU A 87 7.03 4.42 11.29
N GLN A 88 7.94 4.36 12.27
CA GLN A 88 8.40 5.55 12.99
C GLN A 88 8.98 6.62 12.05
N LYS A 89 9.81 6.21 11.08
CA LYS A 89 10.40 7.14 10.11
C LYS A 89 9.33 7.84 9.26
N VAL A 90 8.25 7.14 8.90
CA VAL A 90 7.12 7.75 8.18
C VAL A 90 6.39 8.74 9.08
N LEU A 91 6.11 8.36 10.33
CA LEU A 91 5.42 9.20 11.31
C LEU A 91 6.20 10.48 11.62
N ASP A 92 7.51 10.39 11.83
CA ASP A 92 8.37 11.55 12.11
C ASP A 92 8.33 12.57 10.96
N ALA A 93 8.26 12.10 9.72
CA ALA A 93 8.22 12.94 8.52
C ALA A 93 6.90 13.73 8.38
N LEU A 94 5.80 13.26 8.97
CA LEU A 94 4.49 13.92 8.90
C LEU A 94 4.50 15.32 9.53
N SER A 95 5.37 15.54 10.52
CA SER A 95 5.55 16.84 11.17
C SER A 95 5.91 17.97 10.18
N ALA A 96 6.59 17.63 9.07
CA ALA A 96 7.00 18.57 8.02
C ALA A 96 5.90 18.82 6.96
N VAL A 97 4.85 18.00 6.93
CA VAL A 97 3.80 18.03 5.87
C VAL A 97 2.38 18.16 6.42
N LYS A 98 2.21 18.71 7.63
CA LYS A 98 0.92 18.83 8.33
C LYS A 98 -0.22 19.53 7.55
N THR A 99 0.12 20.43 6.62
CA THR A 99 -0.88 21.20 5.87
C THR A 99 -0.87 20.81 4.40
N LYS A 100 -2.06 20.73 3.79
CA LYS A 100 -2.25 20.37 2.38
C LYS A 100 -1.29 21.14 1.46
N GLY A 101 -0.63 20.40 0.56
CA GLY A 101 0.30 20.96 -0.44
C GLY A 101 1.76 21.03 0.02
N LYS A 102 2.05 20.91 1.33
CA LYS A 102 3.44 20.80 1.78
C LYS A 102 4.04 19.46 1.37
N LYS A 103 5.33 19.50 1.04
CA LYS A 103 6.15 18.34 0.69
C LYS A 103 7.47 18.44 1.43
N ALA A 104 8.04 17.30 1.81
CA ALA A 104 9.35 17.20 2.42
C ALA A 104 10.15 16.10 1.70
N SER A 105 11.48 16.22 1.74
CA SER A 105 12.35 15.16 1.23
C SER A 105 12.25 13.95 2.15
N PHE A 106 12.05 12.77 1.57
CA PHE A 106 11.97 11.50 2.28
C PHE A 106 12.83 10.47 1.55
N THR A 107 14.04 10.23 2.06
CA THR A 107 15.07 9.41 1.39
C THR A 107 15.53 8.26 2.28
N ASN A 108 16.26 7.31 1.70
CA ASN A 108 16.84 6.15 2.42
C ASN A 108 15.79 5.37 3.22
N PHE A 109 14.67 5.04 2.58
CA PHE A 109 13.60 4.24 3.18
C PHE A 109 13.28 3.08 2.25
N ASP A 110 13.32 1.87 2.81
CA ASP A 110 12.88 0.66 2.12
C ASP A 110 11.46 0.31 2.59
N PRO A 111 10.43 0.48 1.74
CA PRO A 111 9.07 0.14 2.11
C PRO A 111 8.85 -1.37 2.30
N SER A 112 9.80 -2.23 1.91
CA SER A 112 9.69 -3.68 2.08
C SER A 112 9.71 -4.07 3.56
N THR A 113 10.31 -3.20 4.39
CA THR A 113 10.27 -3.33 5.83
C THR A 113 8.84 -3.32 6.37
N LEU A 114 7.89 -2.65 5.70
CA LEU A 114 6.49 -2.56 6.08
C LEU A 114 5.65 -3.79 5.65
N LEU A 115 6.24 -4.76 4.96
CA LEU A 115 5.54 -5.99 4.62
C LEU A 115 5.44 -6.94 5.83
N PRO A 116 4.37 -7.76 5.89
CA PRO A 116 4.25 -8.82 6.87
C PRO A 116 5.29 -9.94 6.63
N PRO A 117 5.59 -10.77 7.66
CA PRO A 117 6.54 -11.87 7.52
C PRO A 117 6.12 -12.91 6.46
N SER A 118 4.83 -13.24 6.40
CA SER A 118 4.26 -14.06 5.31
C SER A 118 3.77 -13.16 4.18
N LEU A 119 4.07 -13.56 2.96
CA LEU A 119 3.60 -12.89 1.74
C LEU A 119 2.56 -13.73 1.02
N ASP A 120 1.83 -14.59 1.73
CA ASP A 120 0.64 -15.20 1.17
C ASP A 120 -0.44 -14.13 0.94
N TYR A 121 -1.15 -14.22 -0.17
CA TYR A 121 -2.08 -13.18 -0.58
C TYR A 121 -3.34 -13.74 -1.23
N TRP A 122 -4.37 -12.90 -1.33
CA TRP A 122 -5.45 -13.01 -2.30
C TRP A 122 -5.18 -12.07 -3.47
N THR A 123 -5.71 -12.39 -4.65
CA THR A 123 -5.59 -11.53 -5.82
C THR A 123 -6.89 -11.49 -6.61
N TYR A 124 -7.18 -10.31 -7.16
CA TYR A 124 -8.29 -10.09 -8.08
C TYR A 124 -7.98 -8.89 -8.99
N SER A 125 -8.63 -8.84 -10.15
CA SER A 125 -8.63 -7.67 -11.03
C SER A 125 -9.66 -6.65 -10.53
N GLY A 126 -9.23 -5.43 -10.29
CA GLY A 126 -10.07 -4.36 -9.74
C GLY A 126 -9.65 -2.97 -10.24
N SER A 127 -9.98 -1.95 -9.45
CA SER A 127 -9.75 -0.56 -9.81
C SER A 127 -8.89 0.19 -8.80
N LEU A 128 -8.53 1.43 -9.16
CA LEU A 128 -8.20 2.44 -8.16
C LEU A 128 -9.39 2.65 -7.22
N THR A 129 -9.14 2.89 -5.94
CA THR A 129 -10.18 3.14 -4.92
C THR A 129 -10.59 4.61 -4.83
N HIS A 130 -9.92 5.47 -5.58
CA HIS A 130 -10.17 6.90 -5.65
C HIS A 130 -10.26 7.36 -7.11
N PRO A 131 -10.97 8.47 -7.43
CA PRO A 131 -11.06 9.00 -8.78
C PRO A 131 -9.69 9.09 -9.47
N PRO A 132 -9.55 8.64 -10.73
CA PRO A 132 -10.61 8.36 -11.71
C PRO A 132 -11.19 6.92 -11.69
N LEU A 133 -10.90 6.09 -10.68
CA LEU A 133 -11.46 4.73 -10.53
C LEU A 133 -11.18 3.81 -11.73
N HIS A 134 -10.06 3.97 -12.43
CA HIS A 134 -9.69 3.09 -13.55
C HIS A 134 -9.61 1.63 -13.11
N GLU A 135 -10.26 0.73 -13.86
CA GLU A 135 -10.19 -0.72 -13.72
C GLU A 135 -8.87 -1.27 -14.31
N SER A 136 -7.76 -0.83 -13.70
CA SER A 136 -6.40 -1.04 -14.18
C SER A 136 -5.50 -1.77 -13.18
N VAL A 137 -6.08 -2.26 -12.07
CA VAL A 137 -5.32 -2.74 -10.92
C VAL A 137 -5.43 -4.26 -10.78
N THR A 138 -4.29 -4.93 -10.77
CA THR A 138 -4.17 -6.27 -10.16
C THR A 138 -3.88 -6.09 -8.68
N TRP A 139 -4.83 -6.46 -7.82
CA TRP A 139 -4.67 -6.38 -6.37
C TRP A 139 -3.94 -7.61 -5.83
N LEU A 140 -3.05 -7.38 -4.87
CA LEU A 140 -2.31 -8.40 -4.12
C LEU A 140 -2.47 -8.11 -2.63
N ILE A 141 -3.51 -8.68 -2.01
CA ILE A 141 -3.87 -8.40 -0.62
C ILE A 141 -3.18 -9.42 0.28
N CYS A 142 -2.22 -8.98 1.10
CA CYS A 142 -1.55 -9.84 2.08
C CYS A 142 -2.55 -10.41 3.09
N LYS A 143 -2.45 -11.72 3.36
CA LYS A 143 -3.28 -12.40 4.36
C LYS A 143 -2.95 -11.98 5.78
N ASP A 144 -1.65 -11.76 6.04
CA ASP A 144 -1.16 -11.32 7.34
C ASP A 144 -1.22 -9.80 7.43
N SER A 145 -1.75 -9.30 8.55
CA SER A 145 -1.70 -7.88 8.91
C SER A 145 -0.39 -7.53 9.62
N ILE A 146 0.03 -6.27 9.56
CA ILE A 146 1.05 -5.72 10.47
C ILE A 146 0.36 -4.99 11.64
N SER A 147 1.05 -4.86 12.77
CA SER A 147 0.52 -4.09 13.90
C SER A 147 0.71 -2.59 13.69
N ILE A 148 -0.09 -1.80 14.39
CA ILE A 148 0.05 -0.34 14.59
C ILE A 148 -0.54 -0.01 15.97
N SER A 149 -0.02 0.95 16.73
CA SER A 149 -0.69 1.36 17.98
C SER A 149 -1.82 2.35 17.72
N SER A 150 -2.74 2.49 18.68
CA SER A 150 -3.84 3.49 18.59
C SER A 150 -3.28 4.90 18.43
N GLU A 151 -2.20 5.24 19.14
CA GLU A 151 -1.53 6.55 19.06
C GLU A 151 -0.89 6.79 17.69
N GLN A 152 -0.35 5.74 17.07
CA GLN A 152 0.20 5.84 15.71
C GLN A 152 -0.91 6.07 14.67
N VAL A 153 -2.09 5.47 14.84
CA VAL A 153 -3.27 5.76 14.00
C VAL A 153 -3.76 7.20 14.21
N GLU A 154 -3.85 7.64 15.46
CA GLU A 154 -4.32 8.98 15.83
C GLU A 154 -3.45 10.10 15.22
N TYR A 155 -2.15 9.86 15.05
CA TYR A 155 -1.25 10.82 14.40
C TYR A 155 -1.70 11.21 12.98
N HIS A 156 -2.49 10.35 12.33
CA HIS A 156 -3.00 10.57 10.98
C HIS A 156 -4.40 11.22 10.94
N ARG A 157 -5.07 11.35 12.09
CA ARG A 157 -6.38 12.04 12.20
C ARG A 157 -6.19 13.56 12.27
#